data_AF-A0AAW8BSR1-F1
#
_entry.id   AF-A0AAW8BSR1-F1
#
_cell.length_a   1.000
_cell.length_b   1.000
_cell.length_c   1.000
_cell.angle_alpha   90.00
_cell.angle_beta   90.00
_cell.angle_gamma   90.00
#
_symmetry.space_group_name_H-M   'P 1'
#
loop_
_entity.id
_entity.type
_entity.pdbx_description
1 polymer ?
#
loop_
_entity_poly.entity_id
_entity_poly.type
_entity_poly.pdbx_seq_one_letter_code
_entity_poly.pdbx_strand_id
1 'polypeptide(L)' 'MFVIRMTDGEEIKGDVENLTFNEETGVLTVCTVDGFEETTTHYSPAAWLSVTHRKRDIDVKSSRLSSVR' A
#
# COMPACT_ATOMS: atom_id res chain seq x y z
N MET A 1 -10.62 -1.01 -9.39
CA MET A 1 -10.67 -0.32 -8.10
C MET A 1 -9.55 -0.75 -7.15
N PHE A 2 -8.75 0.20 -6.66
CA PHE A 2 -7.75 0.06 -5.60
C PHE A 2 -8.15 0.88 -4.37
N VAL A 3 -7.54 0.58 -3.22
CA VAL A 3 -7.63 1.40 -2.00
C VAL A 3 -6.22 1.53 -1.40
N ILE A 4 -5.74 2.76 -1.26
CA ILE A 4 -4.50 3.07 -0.52
C ILE A 4 -4.92 3.59 0.85
N ARG A 5 -4.38 3.00 1.91
CA ARG A 5 -4.59 3.43 3.29
C ARG A 5 -3.33 4.09 3.81
N MET A 6 -3.45 5.38 4.12
CA MET A 6 -2.38 6.18 4.69
C MET A 6 -2.35 5.97 6.22
N THR A 7 -1.23 6.32 6.87
CA THR A 7 -1.06 6.11 8.32
C THR A 7 -1.88 7.04 9.20
N ASP A 8 -2.32 8.17 8.64
CA ASP A 8 -3.25 9.11 9.27
C ASP A 8 -4.71 8.65 9.22
N GLY A 9 -5.00 7.54 8.53
CA GLY A 9 -6.34 7.00 8.35
C GLY A 9 -7.05 7.51 7.10
N GLU A 10 -6.40 8.32 6.25
CA GLU A 10 -6.94 8.70 4.96
C GLU A 10 -7.01 7.49 4.01
N GLU A 11 -8.12 7.37 3.27
CA GLU A 11 -8.31 6.35 2.24
C GLU A 11 -8.41 6.97 0.86
N ILE A 12 -7.52 6.57 -0.04
CA ILE A 12 -7.51 6.99 -1.43
C ILE A 12 -8.07 5.85 -2.27
N LYS A 13 -9.08 6.15 -3.07
CA LYS A 13 -9.80 5.17 -3.89
C LYS A 13 -9.77 5.61 -5.35
N GLY A 14 -9.65 4.66 -6.25
CA GLY A 14 -9.64 4.92 -7.68
C GLY A 14 -9.57 3.63 -8.48
N ASP A 15 -9.56 3.75 -9.79
CA ASP A 15 -9.44 2.60 -10.69
C ASP A 15 -8.00 2.22 -10.98
N VAL A 16 -7.77 0.95 -11.36
CA VAL A 16 -6.40 0.44 -11.54
C VAL A 16 -5.69 1.16 -12.70
N GLU A 17 -6.44 1.65 -13.67
CA GLU A 17 -5.92 2.47 -14.78
C GLU A 17 -5.31 3.79 -14.32
N ASN A 18 -5.78 4.31 -13.19
CA ASN A 18 -5.29 5.54 -12.58
C ASN A 18 -4.05 5.34 -11.72
N LEU A 19 -3.55 4.10 -11.63
CA LEU A 19 -2.46 3.72 -10.75
C LEU A 19 -1.31 3.14 -11.57
N THR A 20 -0.15 3.78 -11.49
CA THR A 20 1.07 3.31 -12.14
C THR A 20 2.15 3.08 -11.09
N PHE A 21 2.75 1.89 -11.09
CA PHE A 21 3.87 1.55 -10.22
C PHE A 21 5.15 1.45 -11.03
N ASN A 22 6.16 2.22 -10.64
CA ASN A 22 7.49 2.12 -11.21
C ASN A 22 8.29 1.07 -10.41
N GLU A 23 8.52 -0.11 -10.99
CA GLU A 23 9.20 -1.22 -10.31
C GLU A 23 10.68 -0.95 -10.00
N GLU A 24 11.35 -0.09 -10.77
CA GLU A 24 12.75 0.25 -10.58
C GLU A 24 12.96 1.14 -9.34
N THR A 25 12.07 2.11 -9.16
CA THR A 25 12.17 3.13 -8.09
C THR A 25 11.26 2.86 -6.91
N GLY A 26 10.27 1.98 -7.07
CA GLY A 26 9.20 1.73 -6.11
C GLY A 26 8.20 2.89 -5.98
N VAL A 27 8.24 3.90 -6.85
CA VAL A 27 7.32 5.04 -6.80
C VAL A 27 5.95 4.62 -7.32
N LEU A 28 4.93 4.89 -6.53
CA LEU A 28 3.53 4.73 -6.89
C LEU A 28 2.97 6.09 -7.36
N THR A 29 2.41 6.14 -8.56
CA THR A 29 1.78 7.33 -9.11
C THR A 29 0.28 7.09 -9.21
N VAL A 30 -0.51 8.03 -8.69
CA VAL A 30 -1.97 8.01 -8.75
C VAL A 30 -2.46 9.26 -9.48
N CYS A 31 -3.25 9.06 -10.53
CA CYS A 31 -3.91 10.12 -11.28
C CYS A 31 -5.40 10.14 -10.95
N THR A 32 -5.90 11.21 -10.34
CA THR A 32 -7.32 11.38 -10.05
C THR A 32 -7.90 12.51 -10.91
N VAL A 33 -9.02 12.23 -11.58
CA VAL A 33 -9.76 13.23 -12.35
C VAL A 33 -11.03 13.60 -11.59
N ASP A 34 -11.18 14.88 -11.24
CA ASP A 34 -12.41 15.44 -10.67
C ASP A 34 -12.97 16.53 -11.59
N GLY A 35 -14.00 16.18 -12.35
CA GLY A 35 -14.57 17.04 -13.38
C GLY A 35 -13.58 17.33 -14.51
N PHE A 36 -13.00 18.54 -14.52
CA PHE A 36 -12.00 18.99 -15.48
C PHE A 36 -10.59 19.10 -14.88
N GLU A 37 -10.44 18.81 -13.59
CA GLU A 37 -9.16 18.91 -12.89
C GLU A 37 -8.52 17.52 -12.78
N GLU A 38 -7.29 17.40 -13.28
CA GLU A 38 -6.47 16.19 -13.16
C GLU A 38 -5.37 16.44 -12.13
N THR A 39 -5.39 15.65 -11.06
CA THR A 39 -4.37 15.67 -10.01
C THR A 39 -3.51 14.43 -10.11
N THR A 40 -2.20 14.60 -10.30
CA THR A 40 -1.21 13.51 -10.25
C THR A 40 -0.45 13.57 -8.94
N THR A 41 -0.52 12.51 -8.15
CA THR A 41 0.19 12.38 -6.87
C THR A 41 1.22 11.26 -6.95
N HIS A 42 2.46 11.55 -6.51
CA HIS A 42 3.55 10.57 -6.45
C HIS A 42 3.84 10.18 -4.99
N TYR A 43 3.78 8.89 -4.70
CA TYR A 43 4.12 8.30 -3.41
C TYR A 43 5.45 7.54 -3.54
N SER A 44 6.53 8.08 -2.98
CA SER A 44 7.86 7.47 -3.06
C SER A 44 8.23 6.68 -1.80
N PRO A 45 8.99 5.57 -1.91
CA PRO A 45 9.46 4.82 -0.74
C PRO A 45 10.25 5.65 0.28
N ALA A 46 10.97 6.68 -0.17
CA ALA A 46 11.68 7.60 0.71
C ALA A 46 10.71 8.41 1.60
N ALA A 47 9.52 8.75 1.10
CA ALA A 47 8.45 9.37 1.89
C ALA A 47 7.69 8.35 2.77
N TRP A 48 7.79 7.05 2.47
CA TRP A 48 7.11 5.97 3.21
C TRP A 48 7.80 5.55 4.51
N LEU A 49 8.95 6.12 4.87
CA LEU A 49 9.57 5.90 6.19
C LEU A 49 8.62 6.32 7.36
N SER A 50 7.63 7.18 7.10
CA SER A 50 6.54 7.51 8.04
C SER A 50 5.38 6.51 8.04
N VAL A 51 5.36 5.55 7.11
CA VAL A 51 4.26 4.59 6.88
C VAL A 51 4.64 3.15 7.29
N THR A 52 5.93 2.86 7.44
CA THR A 52 6.46 1.52 7.74
C THR A 52 6.80 1.31 9.22
N HIS A 53 5.93 1.71 10.14
CA HIS A 53 6.05 1.32 11.56
C HIS A 53 4.82 0.54 12.05
N ARG A 54 4.72 -0.73 11.65
CA ARG A 54 4.47 -1.92 12.51
C ARG A 54 4.12 -3.14 11.66
N LYS A 55 5.13 -3.95 11.36
CA LYS A 55 4.94 -5.40 11.34
C LYS A 55 5.22 -5.86 12.78
N ARG A 56 4.17 -6.04 13.60
CA ARG A 56 4.31 -6.95 14.73
C ARG A 56 4.38 -8.31 14.08
N ASP A 57 5.53 -8.97 14.16
CA ASP A 57 5.62 -10.41 13.94
C ASP A 57 4.56 -11.07 14.81
N ILE A 58 3.42 -11.40 14.20
CA ILE A 58 2.58 -12.47 14.70
C ILE A 58 3.39 -13.70 14.33
N ASP A 59 4.25 -14.11 15.27
CA ASP A 59 4.83 -15.44 15.33
C ASP A 59 3.68 -16.43 15.06
N VAL A 60 3.58 -16.88 13.81
CA VAL A 60 2.63 -17.90 13.40
C VAL A 60 3.13 -19.15 14.09
N LYS A 61 2.61 -19.35 15.30
CA LYS A 61 2.82 -20.52 16.14
C LYS A 61 2.72 -21.75 15.25
N SER A 62 3.89 -22.33 14.97
CA SER A 62 4.06 -23.57 14.24
C SER A 62 3.25 -24.66 14.94
N SER A 63 2.05 -24.94 14.45
CA SER A 63 1.28 -26.12 14.86
C SER A 63 1.79 -27.32 14.06
N ARG A 64 3.02 -27.73 14.36
CA ARG A 64 3.44 -29.11 14.09
C ARG A 64 2.70 -30.02 15.05
N LEU A 65 1.53 -30.51 14.61
CA LEU A 65 0.92 -31.66 15.23
C LEU A 65 1.79 -32.88 14.93
N SER A 66 2.67 -33.20 15.88
CA SER A 66 3.30 -34.51 16.01
C SER A 66 3.02 -35.02 17.42
N SER A 67 2.14 -36.01 17.55
CA SER A 67 2.51 -37.29 18.16
C SER A 67 1.36 -38.27 18.03
N VAL A 68 1.60 -39.29 17.22
CA VAL A 68 1.08 -40.64 17.41
C VAL A 68 1.47 -41.12 18.81
N ARG A 69 0.49 -41.60 19.58
CA ARG A 69 0.55 -42.84 20.39
C ARG A 69 -0.79 -43.08 21.08
#